data_AF-A0A7S1S625-F1
#
_entry.id   AF-A0A7S1S625-F1
#
_cell.length_a   1.000
_cell.length_b   1.000
_cell.length_c   1.000
_cell.angle_alpha   90.00
_cell.angle_beta   90.00
_cell.angle_gamma   90.00
#
_symmetry.space_group_name_H-M   'P 1'
#
loop_
_entity.id
_entity.type
_entity.pdbx_description
1 polymer ?
#
loop_
_entity_poly.entity_id
_entity_poly.type
_entity_poly.pdbx_seq_one_letter_code
_entity_poly.pdbx_strand_id
1 'polypeptide(L)'
;DTAFGAAPPNTVLAALGGKMLHVRTPDTTPPNVIFIEAESTEETSITVTLQLDEPGTAYCRAYTITQSASPSLYTDLTATIPIFKNTVTNWNNIYKNFEVKVSGLSMETKYYVYCAAEDDELVEGATTIDPQPTQNNPSAPVLTESTGRFTLDLTPP
;
A
#
# COMPACT_ATOMS: atom_id res chain seq x y z
N ASP A 1 -12.65 -7.37 -10.50
CA ASP A 1 -13.50 -8.56 -10.50
C ASP A 1 -14.90 -8.07 -10.17
N THR A 2 -15.86 -8.14 -11.10
CA THR A 2 -17.22 -7.60 -10.90
C THR A 2 -18.20 -8.66 -10.38
N ALA A 3 -17.72 -9.72 -9.75
CA ALA A 3 -18.53 -10.88 -9.38
C ALA A 3 -19.17 -10.84 -7.97
N PHE A 4 -18.90 -9.82 -7.15
CA PHE A 4 -19.24 -9.80 -5.72
C PHE A 4 -20.37 -8.81 -5.40
N GLY A 5 -21.59 -9.12 -5.85
CA GLY A 5 -22.69 -8.15 -5.97
C GLY A 5 -23.94 -8.38 -5.11
N ALA A 6 -23.85 -8.83 -3.86
CA ALA A 6 -25.00 -8.82 -2.95
C ALA A 6 -24.60 -8.31 -1.57
N ALA A 7 -25.32 -7.32 -1.04
CA ALA A 7 -25.15 -6.85 0.33
C ALA A 7 -25.64 -7.89 1.34
N PRO A 8 -25.03 -7.99 2.54
CA PRO A 8 -25.49 -8.93 3.54
C PRO A 8 -26.90 -8.56 4.03
N PRO A 9 -27.77 -9.55 4.33
CA PRO A 9 -29.07 -9.28 4.91
C PRO A 9 -28.87 -8.71 6.32
N ASN A 10 -29.68 -7.71 6.65
CA ASN A 10 -29.71 -7.11 7.99
C ASN A 10 -29.89 -8.19 9.06
N THR A 11 -29.16 -8.06 10.19
CA THR A 11 -29.38 -8.89 11.37
C THR A 11 -30.79 -8.62 11.92
N VAL A 12 -31.68 -9.59 11.72
CA VAL A 12 -33.07 -9.55 12.20
C VAL A 12 -33.24 -10.51 13.38
N LEU A 13 -34.09 -10.13 14.35
CA LEU A 13 -34.38 -10.91 15.57
C LEU A 13 -35.10 -12.25 15.31
N ALA A 14 -35.46 -12.53 14.05
CA ALA A 14 -36.05 -13.80 13.61
C ALA A 14 -35.36 -14.26 12.33
N ALA A 15 -35.05 -15.56 12.22
CA ALA A 15 -34.47 -16.14 11.01
C ALA A 15 -35.48 -16.10 9.85
N LEU A 16 -35.48 -15.01 9.09
CA LEU A 16 -36.33 -14.86 7.90
C LEU A 16 -35.89 -15.75 6.73
N GLY A 17 -34.65 -16.26 6.76
CA GLY A 17 -34.05 -16.99 5.66
C GLY A 17 -33.73 -16.07 4.48
N GLY A 18 -32.50 -16.14 3.99
CA GLY A 18 -32.05 -15.42 2.80
C GLY A 18 -30.78 -16.06 2.26
N LYS A 19 -30.70 -16.24 0.93
CA LYS A 19 -29.49 -16.74 0.29
C LYS A 19 -28.47 -15.61 0.21
N MET A 20 -27.50 -15.64 1.13
CA MET A 20 -26.24 -14.92 0.95
C MET A 20 -25.40 -15.67 -0.08
N LEU A 21 -25.02 -14.99 -1.17
CA LEU A 21 -24.06 -15.53 -2.14
C LEU A 21 -22.67 -15.05 -1.76
N HIS A 22 -21.74 -15.98 -1.58
CA HIS A 22 -20.29 -15.74 -1.44
C HIS A 22 -19.84 -14.96 -0.18
N VAL A 23 -20.36 -15.33 1.00
CA VAL A 23 -19.82 -14.84 2.29
C VAL A 23 -18.44 -15.44 2.53
N ARG A 24 -17.47 -14.59 2.85
CA ARG A 24 -16.15 -15.02 3.36
C ARG A 24 -15.88 -14.41 4.74
N THR A 25 -14.94 -15.01 5.47
CA THR A 25 -14.36 -14.39 6.67
C THR A 25 -13.44 -13.23 6.28
N PRO A 26 -13.25 -12.22 7.15
CA PRO A 26 -12.26 -11.19 6.91
C PRO A 26 -10.89 -11.78 6.64
N ASP A 27 -10.17 -11.19 5.69
CA ASP A 27 -8.73 -11.36 5.68
C ASP A 27 -8.15 -10.63 6.90
N THR A 28 -7.10 -11.21 7.47
CA THR A 28 -6.37 -10.63 8.59
C THR A 28 -4.87 -10.52 8.32
N THR A 29 -4.42 -10.99 7.16
CA THR A 29 -3.03 -10.88 6.75
C THR A 29 -2.78 -9.54 6.06
N PRO A 30 -1.67 -8.84 6.36
CA PRO A 30 -1.27 -7.67 5.60
C PRO A 30 -0.65 -8.04 4.25
N PRO A 31 -0.62 -7.09 3.30
CA PRO A 31 -0.02 -7.30 1.99
C PRO A 31 1.50 -7.37 2.09
N ASN A 32 2.11 -8.30 1.36
CA ASN A 32 3.56 -8.34 1.20
C ASN A 32 3.99 -7.33 0.14
N VAL A 33 4.79 -6.36 0.57
CA VAL A 33 5.44 -5.39 -0.32
C VAL A 33 6.70 -6.01 -0.91
N ILE A 34 6.68 -6.25 -2.21
CA ILE A 34 7.82 -6.83 -2.95
C ILE A 34 8.54 -5.68 -3.65
N PHE A 35 9.78 -5.43 -3.24
CA PHE A 35 10.64 -4.45 -3.89
C PHE A 35 11.23 -5.00 -5.19
N ILE A 36 11.13 -4.24 -6.28
CA ILE A 36 11.73 -4.57 -7.57
C ILE A 36 12.95 -3.70 -7.82
N GLU A 37 12.77 -2.38 -7.80
CA GLU A 37 13.85 -1.43 -8.02
C GLU A 37 13.49 -0.04 -7.48
N ALA A 38 14.52 0.78 -7.29
CA ALA A 38 14.40 2.21 -7.05
C ALA A 38 15.38 2.92 -7.97
N GLU A 39 14.95 3.98 -8.61
CA GLU A 39 15.75 4.82 -9.49
C GLU A 39 15.49 6.30 -9.23
N SER A 40 16.49 7.14 -9.50
CA SER A 40 16.30 8.57 -9.58
C SER A 40 16.42 8.97 -11.04
N THR A 41 15.29 9.33 -11.64
CA THR A 41 15.22 9.80 -13.03
C THR A 41 15.13 11.32 -13.11
N GLU A 42 14.97 12.00 -11.97
CA GLU A 42 14.86 13.46 -11.85
C GLU A 42 15.67 13.97 -10.66
N GLU A 43 16.01 15.26 -10.68
CA GLU A 43 16.81 15.91 -9.64
C GLU A 43 16.14 15.96 -8.27
N THR A 44 14.81 15.89 -8.21
CA THR A 44 14.04 16.08 -6.97
C THR A 44 13.07 14.94 -6.69
N SER A 45 13.27 13.77 -7.31
CA SER A 45 12.42 12.60 -7.08
C SER A 45 13.15 11.26 -7.21
N ILE A 46 12.58 10.26 -6.53
CA ILE A 46 12.96 8.85 -6.63
C ILE A 46 11.69 8.07 -6.98
N THR A 47 11.75 7.29 -8.06
CA THR A 47 10.70 6.35 -8.46
C THR A 47 11.02 4.99 -7.90
N VAL A 48 10.07 4.40 -7.17
CA VAL A 48 10.19 3.04 -6.63
C VAL A 48 9.19 2.14 -7.35
N THR A 49 9.69 1.03 -7.89
CA THR A 49 8.88 -0.02 -8.51
C THR A 49 8.64 -1.13 -7.50
N LEU A 50 7.39 -1.43 -7.24
CA LEU A 50 6.92 -2.41 -6.26
C LEU A 50 5.93 -3.39 -6.89
N GLN A 51 5.66 -4.47 -6.15
CA GLN A 51 4.50 -5.33 -6.34
C GLN A 51 3.83 -5.60 -4.98
N LEU A 52 2.53 -5.93 -5.02
CA LEU A 52 1.78 -6.48 -3.89
C LEU A 52 1.27 -7.87 -4.27
N ASP A 53 1.16 -8.77 -3.29
CA ASP A 53 0.60 -10.11 -3.47
C ASP A 53 -0.93 -10.18 -3.31
N GLU A 54 -1.54 -9.08 -2.86
CA GLU A 54 -2.98 -8.90 -2.75
C GLU A 54 -3.38 -7.45 -3.12
N PRO A 55 -4.66 -7.19 -3.41
CA PRO A 55 -5.16 -5.83 -3.58
C PRO A 55 -4.91 -4.98 -2.33
N GLY A 56 -4.56 -3.71 -2.55
CA GLY A 56 -4.16 -2.83 -1.46
C GLY A 56 -3.54 -1.53 -1.94
N THR A 57 -3.18 -0.67 -0.99
CA THR A 57 -2.50 0.59 -1.25
C THR A 57 -1.10 0.57 -0.67
N ALA A 58 -0.10 0.78 -1.51
CA ALA A 58 1.29 0.98 -1.10
C ALA A 58 1.59 2.47 -0.92
N TYR A 59 2.34 2.79 0.13
CA TYR A 59 2.76 4.12 0.53
C TYR A 59 4.27 4.16 0.64
N CYS A 60 4.91 5.22 0.16
CA CYS A 60 6.37 5.37 0.25
C CYS A 60 6.80 6.75 0.73
N ARG A 61 7.96 6.81 1.40
CA ARG A 61 8.65 8.06 1.75
C ARG A 61 10.16 7.88 1.81
N ALA A 62 10.88 8.93 1.46
CA ALA A 62 12.32 9.04 1.52
C ALA A 62 12.80 9.77 2.79
N TYR A 63 13.88 9.29 3.40
CA TYR A 63 14.54 9.89 4.56
C TYR A 63 16.05 9.99 4.32
N THR A 64 16.72 11.01 4.85
CA THR A 64 18.18 11.17 4.70
C THR A 64 18.98 10.23 5.61
N ILE A 65 18.32 9.59 6.58
CA ILE A 65 18.87 8.58 7.48
C ILE A 65 17.92 7.38 7.53
N THR A 66 18.47 6.21 7.86
CA THR A 66 17.65 5.01 8.08
C THR A 66 16.71 5.20 9.26
N GLN A 67 15.52 4.62 9.13
CA GLN A 67 14.48 4.57 10.15
C GLN A 67 14.37 3.15 10.71
N SER A 68 13.85 3.04 11.94
CA SER A 68 13.43 1.74 12.48
C SER A 68 12.05 1.39 11.94
N ALA A 69 11.86 0.16 11.47
CA ALA A 69 10.55 -0.33 11.07
C ALA A 69 9.65 -0.41 12.31
N SER A 70 8.67 0.49 12.40
CA SER A 70 7.76 0.62 13.55
C SER A 70 6.36 1.07 13.11
N PRO A 71 5.35 0.90 13.98
CA PRO A 71 4.01 1.44 13.74
C PRO A 71 4.00 2.97 13.54
N SER A 72 4.91 3.70 14.21
CA SER A 72 5.02 5.15 14.02
C SER A 72 5.54 5.52 12.63
N LEU A 73 6.43 4.71 12.06
CA LEU A 73 6.88 4.90 10.69
C LEU A 73 5.74 4.62 9.70
N TYR A 74 4.92 3.60 9.94
CA TYR A 74 3.72 3.36 9.14
C TYR A 74 2.79 4.57 9.14
N THR A 75 2.47 5.12 10.32
CA THR A 75 1.66 6.35 10.42
C THR A 75 2.28 7.51 9.68
N ASP A 76 3.62 7.67 9.73
CA ASP A 76 4.28 8.73 9.00
C ASP A 76 4.11 8.57 7.48
N LEU A 77 4.26 7.35 6.94
CA LEU A 77 4.06 7.03 5.52
C LEU A 77 2.62 7.32 5.05
N THR A 78 1.62 7.07 5.90
CA THR A 78 0.20 7.11 5.50
C THR A 78 -0.53 8.41 5.85
N ALA A 79 -0.07 9.18 6.84
CA ALA A 79 -0.80 10.34 7.36
C ALA A 79 -0.09 11.69 7.17
N THR A 80 1.24 11.72 7.05
CA THR A 80 1.98 12.98 6.88
C THR A 80 1.98 13.41 5.41
N ILE A 81 1.83 14.72 5.14
CA ILE A 81 1.77 15.28 3.78
C ILE A 81 3.17 15.72 3.33
N PRO A 82 3.57 15.47 2.06
CA PRO A 82 2.83 14.74 1.03
C PRO A 82 2.80 13.22 1.24
N ILE A 83 1.68 12.61 0.86
CA ILE A 83 1.49 11.15 0.83
C ILE A 83 1.75 10.68 -0.60
N PHE A 84 2.76 9.84 -0.78
CA PHE A 84 3.06 9.20 -2.07
C PHE A 84 2.56 7.77 -2.03
N LYS A 85 1.65 7.42 -2.93
CA LYS A 85 0.98 6.12 -2.91
C LYS A 85 0.57 5.62 -4.29
N ASN A 86 0.34 4.32 -4.39
CA ASN A 86 -0.29 3.67 -5.53
C ASN A 86 -1.20 2.55 -5.02
N THR A 87 -2.34 2.33 -5.69
CA THR A 87 -3.37 1.37 -5.27
C THR A 87 -3.53 0.28 -6.31
N VAL A 88 -3.40 -0.97 -5.89
CA VAL A 88 -3.71 -2.17 -6.65
C VAL A 88 -5.15 -2.58 -6.31
N THR A 89 -6.07 -2.41 -7.27
CA THR A 89 -7.53 -2.53 -7.02
C THR A 89 -8.15 -3.88 -7.40
N ASN A 90 -7.35 -4.84 -7.89
CA ASN A 90 -7.86 -6.12 -8.38
C ASN A 90 -6.77 -7.18 -8.35
N TRP A 91 -7.14 -8.42 -8.01
CA TRP A 91 -6.35 -9.64 -8.12
C TRP A 91 -5.65 -9.83 -9.48
N ASN A 92 -6.16 -9.29 -10.58
CA ASN A 92 -5.47 -9.31 -11.87
C ASN A 92 -4.21 -8.41 -11.94
N ASN A 93 -3.99 -7.55 -10.95
CA ASN A 93 -2.88 -6.59 -10.90
C ASN A 93 -1.92 -6.83 -9.74
N ILE A 94 -2.15 -7.87 -8.92
CA ILE A 94 -1.16 -8.34 -7.95
C ILE A 94 0.03 -8.94 -8.71
N TYR A 95 1.21 -8.96 -8.09
CA TYR A 95 2.48 -9.36 -8.70
C TYR A 95 2.81 -8.64 -10.01
N LYS A 96 2.16 -7.50 -10.30
CA LYS A 96 2.52 -6.61 -11.40
C LYS A 96 3.24 -5.40 -10.86
N ASN A 97 4.23 -4.96 -11.63
CA ASN A 97 4.99 -3.76 -11.32
C ASN A 97 4.06 -2.54 -11.34
N PHE A 98 4.13 -1.76 -10.28
CA PHE A 98 3.60 -0.41 -10.24
C PHE A 98 4.63 0.51 -9.60
N GLU A 99 4.48 1.80 -9.88
CA GLU A 99 5.44 2.81 -9.43
C GLU A 99 4.84 3.70 -8.34
N VAL A 100 5.66 4.05 -7.36
CA VAL A 100 5.42 5.15 -6.42
C VAL A 100 6.53 6.17 -6.59
N LYS A 101 6.16 7.38 -7.05
CA LYS A 101 7.09 8.49 -7.22
C LYS A 101 7.13 9.35 -5.96
N VAL A 102 8.27 9.36 -5.28
CA VAL A 102 8.53 10.18 -4.09
C VAL A 102 9.20 11.48 -4.54
N SER A 103 8.50 12.61 -4.41
CA SER A 103 8.97 13.92 -4.89
C SER A 103 9.22 14.93 -3.76
N GLY A 104 9.71 16.12 -4.11
CA GLY A 104 10.05 17.17 -3.13
C GLY A 104 11.38 16.93 -2.42
N LEU A 105 12.27 16.17 -3.05
CA LEU A 105 13.59 15.85 -2.53
C LEU A 105 14.59 16.94 -2.93
N SER A 106 15.67 17.09 -2.16
CA SER A 106 16.80 17.92 -2.54
C SER A 106 17.66 17.22 -3.58
N MET A 107 18.21 17.96 -4.55
CA MET A 107 19.17 17.45 -5.53
C MET A 107 20.46 16.97 -4.87
N GLU A 108 21.20 16.09 -5.54
CA GLU A 108 22.48 15.53 -5.09
C GLU A 108 22.46 14.96 -3.65
N THR A 109 21.29 14.50 -3.19
CA THR A 109 21.10 14.10 -1.79
C THR A 109 20.78 12.63 -1.68
N LYS A 110 21.44 11.95 -0.72
CA LYS A 110 21.20 10.55 -0.43
C LYS A 110 19.93 10.36 0.40
N TYR A 111 19.08 9.44 -0.04
CA TYR A 111 17.86 9.04 0.64
C TYR A 111 17.74 7.52 0.81
N TYR A 112 17.03 7.11 1.86
CA TYR A 112 16.56 5.76 2.14
C TYR A 112 15.04 5.77 1.99
N VAL A 113 14.51 4.99 1.06
CA VAL A 113 13.07 4.93 0.83
C VAL A 113 12.46 3.78 1.61
N TYR A 114 11.44 4.10 2.40
CA TYR A 114 10.63 3.13 3.11
C TYR A 114 9.27 3.06 2.46
N CYS A 115 8.75 1.85 2.30
CA CYS A 115 7.41 1.62 1.83
C CYS A 115 6.65 0.69 2.76
N ALA A 116 5.35 0.89 2.88
CA ALA A 116 4.42 0.00 3.56
C ALA A 116 3.15 -0.11 2.72
N ALA A 117 2.30 -1.07 3.01
CA ALA A 117 1.02 -1.20 2.35
C ALA A 117 -0.08 -1.54 3.34
N GLU A 118 -1.32 -1.29 2.96
CA GLU A 118 -2.51 -1.84 3.61
C GLU A 118 -3.38 -2.50 2.56
N ASP A 119 -4.07 -3.56 2.94
CA ASP A 119 -5.06 -4.22 2.06
C ASP A 119 -6.25 -3.29 1.75
N ASP A 120 -7.25 -3.81 1.06
CA ASP A 120 -8.53 -3.13 0.81
C ASP A 120 -9.72 -3.78 1.53
N GLU A 121 -9.49 -4.52 2.63
CA GLU A 121 -10.52 -5.30 3.34
C GLU A 121 -11.70 -4.44 3.80
N LEU A 122 -11.48 -3.22 4.29
CA LEU A 122 -12.55 -2.30 4.69
C LEU A 122 -13.42 -1.86 3.51
N VAL A 123 -12.85 -1.79 2.30
CA VAL A 123 -13.53 -1.35 1.08
C VAL A 123 -14.24 -2.53 0.39
N GLU A 124 -13.61 -3.70 0.32
CA GLU A 124 -14.23 -4.92 -0.21
C GLU A 124 -15.33 -5.44 0.75
N GLY A 125 -15.07 -5.36 2.05
CA GLY A 125 -15.85 -6.03 3.08
C GLY A 125 -17.29 -5.56 3.25
N ALA A 126 -17.63 -4.37 2.74
CA ALA A 126 -18.94 -3.75 2.89
C ALA A 126 -20.12 -4.59 2.35
N THR A 127 -19.87 -5.58 1.48
CA THR A 127 -20.94 -6.40 0.87
C THR A 127 -20.77 -7.90 1.03
N THR A 128 -19.57 -8.45 1.28
CA THR A 128 -19.33 -9.90 1.19
C THR A 128 -18.66 -10.55 2.40
N ILE A 129 -18.35 -9.78 3.45
CA ILE A 129 -17.56 -10.25 4.61
C ILE A 129 -18.40 -10.27 5.90
N ASP A 130 -18.31 -11.35 6.68
CA ASP A 130 -18.96 -11.46 8.00
C ASP A 130 -18.01 -12.10 9.04
N PRO A 131 -17.71 -11.44 10.17
CA PRO A 131 -18.13 -10.09 10.55
C PRO A 131 -17.53 -9.02 9.65
N GLN A 132 -18.21 -7.88 9.52
CA GLN A 132 -17.70 -6.74 8.75
C GLN A 132 -16.33 -6.28 9.29
N PRO A 133 -15.30 -6.13 8.44
CA PRO A 133 -14.00 -5.64 8.87
C PRO A 133 -14.11 -4.18 9.34
N THR A 134 -13.33 -3.83 10.37
CA THR A 134 -13.33 -2.47 10.96
C THR A 134 -12.16 -1.61 10.51
N GLN A 135 -11.18 -2.21 9.84
CA GLN A 135 -9.94 -1.58 9.38
C GLN A 135 -9.28 -2.46 8.31
N ASN A 136 -8.39 -1.87 7.52
CA ASN A 136 -7.46 -2.59 6.66
C ASN A 136 -6.30 -3.17 7.48
N ASN A 137 -5.64 -4.22 6.99
CA ASN A 137 -4.47 -4.80 7.64
C ASN A 137 -3.18 -4.14 7.13
N PRO A 138 -2.45 -3.39 7.99
CA PRO A 138 -1.23 -2.70 7.57
C PRO A 138 -0.01 -3.62 7.64
N SER A 139 0.84 -3.54 6.64
CA SER A 139 2.14 -4.23 6.63
C SER A 139 3.21 -3.42 7.35
N ALA A 140 4.23 -4.12 7.86
CA ALA A 140 5.37 -3.46 8.46
C ALA A 140 6.13 -2.65 7.40
N PRO A 141 6.59 -1.42 7.70
CA PRO A 141 7.41 -0.67 6.76
C PRO A 141 8.69 -1.40 6.40
N VAL A 142 8.98 -1.50 5.11
CA VAL A 142 10.18 -2.13 4.56
C VAL A 142 11.12 -1.07 3.99
N LEU A 143 12.42 -1.24 4.22
CA LEU A 143 13.46 -0.47 3.53
C LEU A 143 13.63 -1.05 2.14
N THR A 144 13.35 -0.27 1.10
CA THR A 144 13.39 -0.75 -0.29
C THR A 144 14.82 -1.01 -0.75
N GLU A 145 15.77 -0.16 -0.34
CA GLU A 145 17.18 -0.36 -0.63
C GLU A 145 18.09 0.05 0.53
N SER A 146 18.91 -0.89 1.01
CA SER A 146 19.80 -0.68 2.17
C SER A 146 20.95 0.29 1.91
N THR A 147 21.42 0.39 0.67
CA THR A 147 22.48 1.32 0.28
C THR A 147 21.97 2.73 0.06
N GLY A 148 20.65 2.93 -0.07
CA GLY A 148 20.01 4.19 -0.42
C GLY A 148 20.27 4.63 -1.87
N ARG A 149 19.58 5.70 -2.28
CA ARG A 149 19.67 6.32 -3.60
C ARG A 149 20.00 7.80 -3.49
N PHE A 150 20.85 8.27 -4.40
CA PHE A 150 21.06 9.70 -4.60
C PHE A 150 20.03 10.22 -5.60
N THR A 151 19.51 11.41 -5.35
CA THR A 151 18.86 12.18 -6.41
C THR A 151 19.89 12.65 -7.43
N LEU A 152 19.48 12.79 -8.69
CA LEU A 152 20.37 13.29 -9.73
C LEU A 152 20.75 14.75 -9.50
N ASP A 153 21.86 15.13 -10.10
CA ASP A 153 22.24 16.51 -10.39
C ASP A 153 22.37 16.60 -11.91
N LEU A 154 21.49 17.35 -12.57
CA LEU A 154 21.54 17.59 -14.01
C LEU A 154 22.11 18.97 -14.33
N THR A 155 22.74 19.66 -13.36
CA THR A 155 23.45 20.91 -13.62
C THR A 155 24.62 20.64 -14.58
N PRO A 156 24.67 21.32 -15.75
CA PRO A 156 25.78 21.14 -16.69
C PRO A 156 27.13 21.53 -16.06
N PRO A 157 28.24 20.85 -16.45
CA PRO A 157 29.58 21.13 -15.94
C PRO A 157 30.14 22.50 -16.36
#